data_AF-A0A937XM94-F1
#
_entry.id   AF-A0A937XM94-F1
#
_cell.length_a   1.000
_cell.length_b   1.000
_cell.length_c   1.000
_cell.angle_alpha   90.00
_cell.angle_beta   90.00
_cell.angle_gamma   90.00
#
_symmetry.space_group_name_H-M   'P 1'
#
loop_
_entity.id
_entity.type
_entity.pdbx_description
1 polymer ?
#
loop_
_entity_poly.entity_id
_entity_poly.type
_entity_poly.pdbx_seq_one_letter_code
_entity_poly.pdbx_strand_id
1 'polypeptide(L)'
;MAEETEQKVERPKSLAEQIKEGAKSAGKAPMSYDDLDGASKAAVVLLSVGAEVAADVLRQVTPIEVQRISSKMAIVRALNRDMLLQVLRDFKEATISNAQVAFDTDSFMQNMLQKALGSEGASDLLGKLEAAIDMSGLDALKRLDPDVAYEILKNEHPQVLATIITFYEPPQASALLKLFPAEIRNEVVLRVALLEKVQP
;
A
#
# COMPACT_ATOMS: atom_id res chain seq x y z
N MET A 1 14.39 8.45 -71.37
CA MET A 1 14.48 7.17 -70.67
C MET A 1 14.42 7.49 -69.19
N ALA A 2 13.29 7.17 -68.54
CA ALA A 2 13.10 7.34 -67.11
C ALA A 2 13.16 5.93 -66.49
N GLU A 3 14.15 5.67 -65.65
CA GLU A 3 14.21 4.46 -64.82
C GLU A 3 13.62 4.82 -63.45
N GLU A 4 12.39 4.36 -63.22
CA GLU A 4 11.80 4.28 -61.88
C GLU A 4 12.50 3.13 -61.13
N THR A 5 13.28 3.44 -60.09
CA THR A 5 13.80 2.42 -59.20
C THR A 5 12.75 2.12 -58.13
N GLU A 6 12.03 1.01 -58.31
CA GLU A 6 11.06 0.49 -57.35
C GLU A 6 11.71 0.28 -55.97
N GLN A 7 11.34 1.12 -55.00
CA GLN A 7 11.60 0.84 -53.58
C GLN A 7 10.72 -0.34 -53.15
N LYS A 8 11.35 -1.51 -53.05
CA LYS A 8 10.76 -2.74 -52.52
C LYS A 8 10.42 -2.54 -51.04
N VAL A 9 9.17 -2.17 -50.76
CA VAL A 9 8.62 -2.10 -49.40
C VAL A 9 8.61 -3.52 -48.81
N GLU A 10 9.56 -3.80 -47.91
CA GLU A 10 9.58 -5.04 -47.15
C GLU A 10 8.33 -5.13 -46.27
N ARG A 11 7.47 -6.12 -46.56
CA ARG A 11 6.28 -6.39 -45.76
C ARG A 11 6.70 -6.93 -44.39
N PRO A 12 6.09 -6.46 -43.29
CA PRO A 12 6.40 -6.99 -41.96
C PRO A 12 6.07 -8.48 -41.91
N LYS A 13 7.03 -9.29 -41.42
CA LYS A 13 6.92 -10.75 -41.33
C LYS A 13 5.64 -11.17 -40.64
N SER A 14 4.95 -12.16 -41.20
CA SER A 14 3.70 -12.68 -40.67
C SER A 14 3.89 -13.27 -39.27
N LEU A 15 2.85 -13.21 -38.43
CA LEU A 15 2.84 -13.84 -37.10
C LEU A 15 3.25 -15.32 -37.15
N ALA A 16 2.83 -16.03 -38.20
CA ALA A 16 3.20 -17.44 -38.42
C ALA A 16 4.71 -17.62 -38.71
N GLU A 17 5.34 -16.66 -39.38
CA GLU A 17 6.78 -16.69 -39.69
C GLU A 17 7.60 -16.34 -38.45
N GLN A 18 7.13 -15.40 -37.62
CA GLN A 18 7.76 -15.06 -36.34
C GLN A 18 7.70 -16.24 -35.35
N ILE A 19 6.59 -16.98 -35.31
CA ILE A 19 6.45 -18.21 -34.52
C ILE A 19 7.43 -19.29 -35.03
N LYS A 20 7.58 -19.42 -36.35
CA LYS A 20 8.48 -20.42 -36.97
C LYS A 20 9.96 -20.08 -36.78
N GLU A 21 10.32 -18.80 -36.81
CA GLU A 21 11.68 -18.33 -36.50
C GLU A 21 12.01 -18.54 -35.01
N GLY A 22 11.07 -18.26 -34.10
CA GLY A 22 11.22 -18.56 -32.68
C GLY A 22 11.36 -20.06 -32.38
N ALA A 23 10.69 -20.92 -33.15
CA ALA A 23 10.86 -22.37 -33.03
C ALA A 23 12.22 -22.87 -33.57
N LYS A 24 12.79 -22.19 -34.58
CA LYS A 24 14.11 -22.55 -35.14
C LYS A 24 15.28 -22.10 -34.26
N SER A 25 15.14 -21.05 -33.45
CA SER A 25 16.16 -20.64 -32.50
C SER A 25 16.22 -21.51 -31.23
N ALA A 26 15.17 -22.30 -30.96
CA ALA A 26 15.07 -23.20 -29.80
C ALA A 26 16.04 -24.40 -29.82
N GLY A 27 16.85 -24.57 -30.88
CA GLY A 27 17.81 -25.67 -31.04
C GLY A 27 19.28 -25.33 -30.69
N LYS A 28 19.58 -24.18 -30.09
CA LYS A 28 20.97 -23.76 -29.78
C LYS A 28 21.17 -23.49 -28.28
N ALA A 29 22.01 -24.34 -27.66
CA ALA A 29 22.51 -24.31 -26.28
C ALA A 29 21.44 -24.35 -25.16
N PRO A 30 21.71 -24.99 -24.00
CA PRO A 30 20.85 -24.84 -22.84
C PRO A 30 20.86 -23.36 -22.44
N MET A 31 19.70 -22.71 -22.53
CA MET A 31 19.53 -21.32 -22.14
C MET A 31 19.95 -21.16 -20.67
N SER A 32 20.86 -20.23 -20.39
CA SER A 32 21.30 -19.93 -19.03
C SER A 32 20.35 -18.93 -18.37
N TYR A 33 20.39 -18.84 -17.04
CA TYR A 33 19.58 -17.86 -16.28
C TYR A 33 19.89 -16.42 -16.70
N ASP A 34 21.16 -16.13 -16.97
CA ASP A 34 21.65 -14.80 -17.32
C ASP A 34 21.20 -14.36 -18.73
N ASP A 35 20.76 -15.30 -19.57
CA ASP A 35 20.24 -15.02 -20.91
C ASP A 35 18.76 -14.55 -20.88
N LEU A 36 18.11 -14.62 -19.71
CA LEU A 36 16.69 -14.25 -19.56
C LEU A 36 16.51 -12.74 -19.44
N ASP A 37 15.98 -12.13 -20.49
CA ASP A 37 15.52 -10.75 -20.47
C ASP A 37 14.27 -10.56 -19.60
N GLY A 38 13.95 -9.31 -19.24
CA GLY A 38 12.81 -8.99 -18.38
C GLY A 38 11.46 -9.49 -18.91
N ALA A 39 11.28 -9.50 -20.24
CA ALA A 39 10.07 -10.03 -20.88
C ALA A 39 9.96 -11.55 -20.71
N SER A 40 11.08 -12.28 -20.78
CA SER A 40 11.13 -13.72 -20.53
C SER A 40 10.84 -14.02 -19.06
N LYS A 41 11.42 -13.25 -18.13
CA LYS A 41 11.12 -13.39 -16.68
C LYS A 41 9.65 -13.09 -16.36
N ALA A 42 9.07 -12.05 -16.96
CA ALA A 42 7.64 -11.74 -16.82
C ALA A 42 6.75 -12.88 -17.35
N ALA A 43 7.09 -13.47 -18.49
CA ALA A 43 6.35 -14.61 -19.03
C ALA A 43 6.35 -15.83 -18.09
N VAL A 44 7.48 -16.10 -17.41
CA VAL A 44 7.56 -17.16 -16.39
C VAL A 44 6.62 -16.89 -15.21
N VAL A 45 6.60 -15.66 -14.70
CA VAL A 45 5.73 -15.28 -13.57
C VAL A 45 4.26 -15.41 -13.95
N LEU A 46 3.87 -14.89 -15.13
CA LEU A 46 2.49 -14.96 -15.62
C LEU A 46 2.00 -16.41 -15.80
N LEU A 47 2.86 -17.29 -16.30
CA LEU A 47 2.53 -18.72 -16.42
C LEU A 47 2.36 -19.39 -15.06
N SER A 48 3.06 -18.90 -14.03
CA SER A 48 3.02 -19.47 -12.68
C SER A 48 1.77 -19.08 -11.90
N VAL A 49 1.19 -17.90 -12.16
CA VAL A 49 -0.05 -17.42 -11.50
C VAL A 49 -1.33 -17.89 -12.18
N GLY A 50 -1.24 -18.42 -13.39
CA GLY A 50 -2.39 -18.95 -14.15
C GLY A 50 -3.07 -17.91 -15.04
N ALA A 51 -3.90 -18.41 -15.97
CA ALA A 51 -4.43 -17.62 -17.09
C ALA A 51 -5.35 -16.46 -16.66
N GLU A 52 -6.14 -16.65 -15.62
CA GLU A 52 -7.10 -15.64 -15.14
C GLU A 52 -6.37 -14.43 -14.56
N VAL A 53 -5.48 -14.67 -13.58
CA VAL A 53 -4.66 -13.62 -12.95
C VAL A 53 -3.72 -12.97 -13.98
N ALA A 54 -3.14 -13.76 -14.87
CA ALA A 54 -2.28 -13.23 -15.93
C ALA A 54 -3.03 -12.28 -16.87
N ALA A 55 -4.30 -12.56 -17.19
CA ALA A 55 -5.11 -11.69 -18.02
C ALA A 55 -5.35 -10.33 -17.35
N ASP A 56 -5.62 -10.31 -16.05
CA ASP A 56 -5.81 -9.07 -15.29
C ASP A 56 -4.54 -8.22 -15.25
N VAL A 57 -3.37 -8.85 -15.09
CA VAL A 57 -2.08 -8.16 -15.19
C VAL A 57 -1.86 -7.60 -16.60
N LEU A 58 -2.11 -8.40 -17.65
CA LEU A 58 -1.90 -7.98 -19.03
C LEU A 58 -2.80 -6.80 -19.46
N ARG A 59 -3.96 -6.60 -18.82
CA ARG A 59 -4.82 -5.42 -19.06
C ARG A 59 -4.19 -4.09 -18.60
N GLN A 60 -3.21 -4.13 -17.71
CA GLN A 60 -2.55 -2.94 -17.16
C GLN A 60 -1.27 -2.56 -17.92
N VAL A 61 -0.89 -3.31 -18.95
CA VAL A 61 0.38 -3.17 -19.69
C VAL A 61 0.09 -2.70 -21.11
N THR A 62 1.03 -2.03 -21.75
CA THR A 62 0.79 -1.50 -23.11
C THR A 62 0.71 -2.63 -24.14
N PRO A 63 0.01 -2.42 -25.29
CA PRO A 63 -0.08 -3.45 -26.33
C PRO A 63 1.28 -3.96 -26.84
N ILE A 64 2.29 -3.09 -26.90
CA ILE A 64 3.65 -3.43 -27.31
C ILE A 64 4.31 -4.38 -26.29
N GLU A 65 4.10 -4.13 -25.00
CA GLU A 65 4.62 -4.97 -23.93
C GLU A 65 3.91 -6.32 -23.87
N VAL A 66 2.58 -6.35 -24.06
CA VAL A 66 1.81 -7.59 -24.18
C VAL A 66 2.36 -8.45 -25.32
N GLN A 67 2.62 -7.86 -26.49
CA GLN A 67 3.22 -8.57 -27.62
C GLN A 67 4.61 -9.11 -27.28
N ARG A 68 5.45 -8.30 -26.63
CA ARG A 68 6.80 -8.68 -26.22
C ARG A 68 6.78 -9.85 -25.26
N ILE A 69 5.94 -9.81 -24.22
CA ILE A 69 5.78 -10.88 -23.22
C ILE A 69 5.22 -12.15 -23.87
N SER A 70 4.17 -12.02 -24.69
CA SER A 70 3.53 -13.16 -25.37
C SER A 70 4.51 -13.89 -26.29
N SER A 71 5.39 -13.16 -26.97
CA SER A 71 6.43 -13.74 -27.85
C SER A 71 7.43 -14.63 -27.09
N LYS A 72 7.59 -14.43 -25.78
CA LYS A 72 8.51 -15.18 -24.92
C LYS A 72 7.86 -16.40 -24.25
N MET A 73 6.53 -16.53 -24.28
CA MET A 73 5.84 -17.66 -23.63
C MET A 73 6.21 -19.03 -24.21
N ALA A 74 6.59 -19.10 -25.49
CA ALA A 74 7.06 -20.34 -26.13
C ALA A 74 8.43 -20.79 -25.58
N ILE A 75 9.30 -19.83 -25.25
CA ILE A 75 10.65 -20.08 -24.71
C ILE A 75 10.56 -20.60 -23.27
N VAL A 76 9.59 -20.12 -22.49
CA VAL A 76 9.39 -20.55 -21.10
C VAL A 76 9.19 -22.07 -20.99
N ARG A 77 8.54 -22.70 -21.98
CA ARG A 77 8.32 -24.16 -22.00
C ARG A 77 9.61 -24.98 -22.10
N ALA A 78 10.70 -24.38 -22.58
CA ALA A 78 12.00 -25.02 -22.73
C ALA A 78 12.92 -24.81 -21.51
N LEU A 79 12.48 -24.02 -20.52
CA LEU A 79 13.28 -23.75 -19.33
C LEU A 79 13.26 -24.95 -18.37
N ASN A 80 14.39 -25.20 -17.72
CA ASN A 80 14.46 -26.18 -16.64
C ASN A 80 13.78 -25.65 -15.37
N ARG A 81 13.45 -26.58 -14.45
CA ARG A 81 12.75 -26.25 -13.20
C ARG A 81 13.54 -25.29 -12.31
N ASP A 82 14.86 -25.42 -12.27
CA ASP A 82 15.71 -24.62 -11.38
C ASP A 82 15.74 -23.15 -11.79
N MET A 83 15.79 -22.87 -13.10
CA MET A 83 15.68 -21.53 -13.67
C MET A 83 14.31 -20.91 -13.39
N LEU A 84 13.24 -21.68 -13.55
CA LEU A 84 11.89 -21.20 -13.21
C LEU A 84 11.81 -20.79 -11.74
N LEU A 85 12.29 -21.63 -10.83
CA LEU A 85 12.30 -21.33 -9.40
C LEU A 85 13.19 -20.11 -9.08
N GLN A 86 14.28 -19.92 -9.81
CA GLN A 86 15.14 -18.75 -9.65
C GLN A 86 14.43 -17.45 -10.06
N VAL A 87 13.74 -17.44 -11.21
CA VAL A 87 12.94 -16.27 -11.61
C VAL A 87 11.88 -15.92 -10.57
N LEU A 88 11.21 -16.93 -10.00
CA LEU A 88 10.19 -16.70 -8.97
C LEU A 88 10.79 -16.18 -7.65
N ARG A 89 12.00 -16.61 -7.28
CA ARG A 89 12.73 -16.06 -6.12
C ARG A 89 13.09 -14.60 -6.34
N ASP A 90 13.67 -14.26 -7.50
CA ASP A 90 14.02 -12.89 -7.84
C ASP A 90 12.78 -11.99 -7.87
N PHE A 91 11.66 -12.48 -8.42
CA PHE A 91 10.38 -11.75 -8.40
C PHE A 91 9.86 -11.51 -6.97
N LYS A 92 9.97 -12.52 -6.10
CA LYS A 92 9.61 -12.39 -4.68
C LYS A 92 10.50 -11.35 -3.97
N GLU A 93 11.82 -11.39 -4.20
CA GLU A 93 12.74 -10.41 -3.60
C GLU A 93 12.51 -9.00 -4.12
N ALA A 94 12.29 -8.85 -5.43
CA ALA A 94 11.98 -7.56 -6.06
C ALA A 94 10.63 -6.99 -5.58
N THR A 95 9.63 -7.85 -5.36
CA THR A 95 8.35 -7.41 -4.77
C THR A 95 8.50 -7.10 -3.30
N ILE A 96 9.30 -7.82 -2.51
CA ILE A 96 9.58 -7.48 -1.10
C ILE A 96 10.35 -6.16 -0.98
N SER A 97 11.33 -5.90 -1.84
CA SER A 97 12.14 -4.67 -1.79
C SER A 97 11.38 -3.43 -2.26
N ASN A 98 10.40 -3.58 -3.16
CA ASN A 98 9.50 -2.48 -3.56
C ASN A 98 8.21 -2.46 -2.74
N ALA A 99 7.98 -3.50 -1.94
CA ALA A 99 6.97 -3.55 -0.91
C ALA A 99 7.46 -2.82 0.34
N GLN A 100 7.32 -1.49 0.34
CA GLN A 100 6.48 -0.97 1.42
C GLN A 100 5.05 -1.49 1.18
N VAL A 101 4.83 -2.80 1.32
CA VAL A 101 3.49 -3.35 1.45
C VAL A 101 3.10 -2.94 2.86
N ALA A 102 2.54 -1.73 2.95
CA ALA A 102 1.43 -1.55 3.85
C ALA A 102 0.44 -2.65 3.43
N PHE A 103 0.43 -3.76 4.16
CA PHE A 103 -0.77 -4.57 4.16
C PHE A 103 -1.88 -3.57 4.44
N ASP A 104 -2.86 -3.49 3.54
CA ASP A 104 -4.11 -2.82 3.88
C ASP A 104 -4.80 -3.73 4.89
N THR A 105 -4.26 -3.70 6.11
CA THR A 105 -4.69 -4.46 7.27
C THR A 105 -6.12 -4.11 7.59
N ASP A 106 -6.54 -2.89 7.25
CA ASP A 106 -7.86 -2.37 7.50
C ASP A 106 -8.85 -3.07 6.56
N SER A 107 -8.61 -3.06 5.25
CA SER A 107 -9.42 -3.81 4.29
C SER A 107 -9.40 -5.31 4.57
N PHE A 108 -8.26 -5.89 4.96
CA PHE A 108 -8.16 -7.30 5.31
C PHE A 108 -8.99 -7.64 6.55
N MET A 109 -8.90 -6.84 7.60
CA MET A 109 -9.64 -7.00 8.84
C MET A 109 -11.14 -6.80 8.63
N GLN A 110 -11.54 -5.77 7.87
CA GLN A 110 -12.94 -5.54 7.49
C GLN A 110 -13.53 -6.75 6.77
N ASN A 111 -12.83 -7.28 5.76
CA ASN A 111 -13.26 -8.45 5.01
C ASN A 111 -13.31 -9.73 5.88
N MET A 112 -12.33 -9.91 6.78
CA MET A 112 -12.30 -11.04 7.72
C MET A 112 -13.48 -10.98 8.68
N LEU A 113 -13.74 -9.81 9.29
CA LEU A 113 -14.83 -9.62 10.24
C LEU A 113 -16.20 -9.77 9.55
N GLN A 114 -16.37 -9.25 8.33
CA GLN A 114 -17.59 -9.46 7.53
C GLN A 114 -17.85 -10.94 7.27
N LYS A 115 -16.82 -11.72 6.95
CA LYS A 115 -16.94 -13.17 6.73
C LYS A 115 -17.25 -13.96 8.00
N ALA A 116 -16.76 -13.51 9.15
CA ALA A 116 -16.94 -14.20 10.43
C ALA A 116 -18.27 -13.85 11.13
N LEU A 117 -18.73 -12.60 11.00
CA LEU A 117 -19.84 -12.05 11.80
C LEU A 117 -21.02 -11.55 10.95
N GLY A 118 -20.89 -11.54 9.62
CA GLY A 118 -21.83 -10.86 8.72
C GLY A 118 -21.60 -9.34 8.67
N SER A 119 -22.25 -8.66 7.73
CA SER A 119 -22.05 -7.23 7.49
C SER A 119 -22.41 -6.35 8.69
N GLU A 120 -23.53 -6.65 9.35
CA GLU A 120 -24.05 -5.86 10.47
C GLU A 120 -23.19 -6.00 11.73
N GLY A 121 -22.80 -7.24 12.08
CA GLY A 121 -21.91 -7.51 13.22
C GLY A 121 -20.48 -7.00 13.03
N ALA A 122 -19.97 -7.04 11.80
CA ALA A 122 -18.66 -6.48 11.48
C ALA A 122 -18.67 -4.95 11.59
N SER A 123 -19.72 -4.28 11.09
CA SER A 123 -19.84 -2.82 11.17
C SER A 123 -19.95 -2.33 12.62
N ASP A 124 -20.71 -3.03 13.48
CA ASP A 124 -20.82 -2.68 14.90
C ASP A 124 -19.49 -2.87 15.65
N LEU A 125 -18.75 -3.95 15.36
CA LEU A 125 -17.45 -4.20 15.98
C LEU A 125 -16.37 -3.22 15.49
N LEU A 126 -16.34 -2.93 14.19
CA LEU A 126 -15.43 -1.94 13.60
C LEU A 126 -15.71 -0.54 14.17
N GLY A 127 -16.99 -0.12 14.25
CA GLY A 127 -17.34 1.16 14.85
C GLY A 127 -16.94 1.27 16.33
N LYS A 128 -17.04 0.18 17.09
CA LYS A 128 -16.52 0.11 18.47
C LYS A 128 -15.00 0.16 18.54
N LEU A 129 -14.31 -0.46 17.58
CA LEU A 129 -12.85 -0.46 17.51
C LEU A 129 -12.31 0.92 17.08
N GLU A 130 -12.95 1.54 16.09
CA GLU A 130 -12.70 2.92 15.66
C GLU A 130 -12.93 3.88 16.82
N ALA A 131 -14.05 3.77 17.55
CA ALA A 131 -14.28 4.56 18.76
C ALA A 131 -13.23 4.32 19.87
N ALA A 132 -12.61 3.12 19.90
CA ALA A 132 -11.52 2.81 20.83
C ALA A 132 -10.15 3.33 20.36
N ILE A 133 -9.96 3.52 19.05
CA ILE A 133 -8.75 4.09 18.43
C ILE A 133 -8.84 5.64 18.40
N ASP A 134 -10.04 6.18 18.19
CA ASP A 134 -10.42 7.59 18.36
C ASP A 134 -10.54 8.01 19.84
N MET A 135 -10.27 7.11 20.79
CA MET A 135 -9.75 7.51 22.10
C MET A 135 -8.36 8.12 21.93
N SER A 136 -8.35 9.30 21.32
CA SER A 136 -7.23 10.14 20.95
C SER A 136 -6.26 10.33 22.13
N GLY A 137 -5.03 10.78 21.86
CA GLY A 137 -4.04 11.09 22.91
C GLY A 137 -4.59 11.97 24.04
N LEU A 138 -5.70 12.67 23.82
CA LEU A 138 -6.46 13.42 24.83
C LEU A 138 -7.16 12.52 25.88
N ASP A 139 -7.75 11.39 25.50
CA ASP A 139 -8.32 10.42 26.45
C ASP A 139 -7.23 9.64 27.20
N ALA A 140 -6.04 9.51 26.62
CA ALA A 140 -4.87 9.04 27.35
C ALA A 140 -4.43 10.09 28.38
N LEU A 141 -4.41 11.37 28.01
CA LEU A 141 -4.07 12.48 28.89
C LEU A 141 -5.04 12.58 30.09
N LYS A 142 -6.35 12.37 29.88
CA LYS A 142 -7.36 12.29 30.96
C LYS A 142 -7.15 11.13 31.94
N ARG A 143 -6.40 10.10 31.57
CA ARG A 143 -6.12 8.96 32.45
C ARG A 143 -4.85 9.15 33.28
N LEU A 144 -4.09 10.21 33.03
CA LEU A 144 -2.89 10.52 33.78
C LEU A 144 -3.22 11.20 35.11
N ASP A 145 -2.38 10.94 36.10
CA ASP A 145 -2.40 11.67 37.36
C ASP A 145 -2.09 13.17 37.11
N PRO A 146 -2.69 14.09 37.88
CA PRO A 146 -2.55 15.53 37.67
C PRO A 146 -1.11 16.03 37.60
N ASP A 147 -0.20 15.46 38.40
CA ASP A 147 1.22 15.82 38.41
C ASP A 147 1.92 15.44 37.09
N VAL A 148 1.57 14.28 36.53
CA VAL A 148 2.12 13.82 35.25
C VAL A 148 1.56 14.66 34.10
N ALA A 149 0.25 14.94 34.13
CA ALA A 149 -0.38 15.83 33.15
C ALA A 149 0.22 17.25 33.21
N TYR A 150 0.53 17.76 34.40
CA TYR A 150 1.19 19.06 34.57
C TYR A 150 2.57 19.10 33.92
N GLU A 151 3.40 18.08 34.13
CA GLU A 151 4.75 18.02 33.54
C GLU A 151 4.74 18.07 32.02
N ILE A 152 3.71 17.49 31.40
CA ILE A 152 3.50 17.52 29.94
C ILE A 152 3.00 18.90 29.49
N LEU A 153 2.08 19.50 30.25
CA LEU A 153 1.33 20.69 29.83
C LEU A 153 1.94 22.02 30.30
N LYS A 154 2.90 22.03 31.23
CA LYS A 154 3.39 23.26 31.88
C LYS A 154 3.98 24.32 30.93
N ASN A 155 4.41 23.92 29.74
CA ASN A 155 4.98 24.81 28.73
C ASN A 155 3.99 25.18 27.62
N GLU A 156 2.75 24.70 27.69
CA GLU A 156 1.74 24.98 26.67
C GLU A 156 1.17 26.39 26.78
N HIS A 157 0.74 26.94 25.64
CA HIS A 157 0.10 28.24 25.61
C HIS A 157 -1.24 28.19 26.40
N PRO A 158 -1.60 29.23 27.16
CA PRO A 158 -2.85 29.26 27.95
C PRO A 158 -4.13 28.95 27.15
N GLN A 159 -4.14 29.21 25.84
CA GLN A 159 -5.26 28.82 24.97
C GLN A 159 -5.36 27.30 24.78
N VAL A 160 -4.23 26.61 24.58
CA VAL A 160 -4.18 25.15 24.42
C VAL A 160 -4.60 24.49 25.73
N LEU A 161 -4.12 25.00 26.87
CA LEU A 161 -4.54 24.55 28.20
C LEU A 161 -6.05 24.68 28.40
N ALA A 162 -6.64 25.83 28.02
CA ALA A 162 -8.08 26.05 28.12
C ALA A 162 -8.86 25.04 27.28
N THR A 163 -8.44 24.79 26.04
CA THR A 163 -9.04 23.78 25.17
C THR A 163 -8.92 22.37 25.74
N ILE A 164 -7.76 21.98 26.25
CA ILE A 164 -7.57 20.63 26.84
C ILE A 164 -8.46 20.45 28.07
N ILE A 165 -8.55 21.47 28.93
CA ILE A 165 -9.33 21.42 30.17
C ILE A 165 -10.82 21.24 29.91
N THR A 166 -11.38 21.70 28.79
CA THR A 166 -12.80 21.47 28.48
C THR A 166 -13.16 19.99 28.31
N PHE A 167 -12.16 19.12 28.13
CA PHE A 167 -12.36 17.67 28.01
C PHE A 167 -12.16 16.92 29.34
N TYR A 168 -11.77 17.59 30.42
CA TYR A 168 -11.55 16.98 31.74
C TYR A 168 -12.82 17.03 32.60
N GLU A 169 -12.99 16.02 33.46
CA GLU A 169 -14.00 16.05 34.52
C GLU A 169 -13.65 17.12 35.58
N PRO A 170 -14.64 17.82 36.18
CA PRO A 170 -14.38 18.94 37.09
C PRO A 170 -13.40 18.66 38.24
N PRO A 171 -13.42 17.50 38.91
CA PRO A 171 -12.45 17.18 39.97
C PRO A 171 -11.01 17.13 39.47
N GLN A 172 -10.79 16.56 38.28
CA GLN A 172 -9.46 16.38 37.71
C GLN A 172 -8.93 17.69 37.13
N ALA A 173 -9.79 18.46 36.45
CA ALA A 173 -9.47 19.82 36.00
C ALA A 173 -9.05 20.71 37.18
N SER A 174 -9.78 20.65 38.30
CA SER A 174 -9.44 21.39 39.52
C SER A 174 -8.09 20.97 40.10
N ALA A 175 -7.81 19.67 40.16
CA ALA A 175 -6.53 19.15 40.66
C ALA A 175 -5.36 19.60 39.78
N LEU A 176 -5.50 19.51 38.46
CA LEU A 176 -4.48 19.95 37.50
C LEU A 176 -4.25 21.47 37.56
N LEU A 177 -5.31 22.28 37.55
CA LEU A 177 -5.22 23.74 37.60
C LEU A 177 -4.49 24.25 38.85
N LYS A 178 -4.60 23.55 39.99
CA LYS A 178 -3.91 23.92 41.24
C LYS A 178 -2.39 23.84 41.13
N LEU A 179 -1.85 23.04 40.21
CA LEU A 179 -0.41 22.90 39.98
C LEU A 179 0.18 24.07 39.16
N PHE A 180 -0.65 24.82 38.45
CA PHE A 180 -0.21 26.00 37.70
C PHE A 180 -0.08 27.25 38.59
N PRO A 181 0.85 28.17 38.26
CA PRO A 181 0.92 29.49 38.87
C PRO A 181 -0.42 30.24 38.80
N ALA A 182 -0.67 31.12 39.77
CA ALA A 182 -1.96 31.80 39.90
C ALA A 182 -2.31 32.63 38.66
N GLU A 183 -1.32 33.24 38.04
CA GLU A 183 -1.45 34.07 36.83
C GLU A 183 -1.99 33.23 35.67
N ILE A 184 -1.30 32.13 35.33
CA ILE A 184 -1.70 31.21 34.26
C ILE A 184 -3.04 30.56 34.55
N ARG A 185 -3.25 30.08 35.79
CA ARG A 185 -4.51 29.46 36.21
C ARG A 185 -5.70 30.39 35.99
N ASN A 186 -5.59 31.65 36.39
CA ASN A 186 -6.67 32.63 36.24
C ASN A 186 -6.95 32.91 34.76
N GLU A 187 -5.89 33.03 33.95
CA GLU A 187 -5.98 33.24 32.51
C GLU A 187 -6.68 32.08 31.78
N VAL A 188 -6.38 30.84 32.18
CA VAL A 188 -6.97 29.62 31.62
C VAL A 188 -8.44 29.51 32.02
N VAL A 189 -8.79 29.76 33.29
CA VAL A 189 -10.19 29.74 33.76
C VAL A 189 -11.05 30.77 33.03
N LEU A 190 -10.53 31.99 32.84
CA LEU A 190 -11.23 33.03 32.08
C LEU A 190 -11.49 32.60 30.64
N ARG A 191 -10.50 31.98 29.97
CA ARG A 191 -10.69 31.45 28.61
C ARG A 191 -11.72 30.35 28.55
N VAL A 192 -11.70 29.40 29.50
CA VAL A 192 -12.71 28.34 29.58
C VAL A 192 -14.12 28.93 29.72
N ALA A 193 -14.28 29.99 30.52
CA ALA A 193 -15.56 30.68 30.69
C ALA A 193 -16.03 31.44 29.42
N LEU A 194 -15.10 31.82 28.53
CA LEU A 194 -15.38 32.55 27.28
C LEU A 194 -15.40 31.65 26.03
N LEU A 195 -15.21 30.34 26.17
CA LEU A 195 -15.23 29.40 25.04
C LEU A 195 -16.68 29.15 24.58
N GLU A 196 -17.04 29.69 23.41
CA GLU A 196 -18.39 29.53 22.84
C GLU A 196 -18.58 28.20 22.07
N LYS A 197 -17.51 27.65 21.50
CA LYS A 197 -17.50 26.32 20.83
C LYS A 197 -16.06 25.82 20.63
N VAL A 198 -15.75 24.63 21.15
CA VAL A 198 -14.53 23.89 20.78
C VAL A 198 -14.92 22.95 19.64
N GLN A 199 -14.29 23.07 18.47
CA GLN A 199 -14.47 22.07 17.41
C GLN A 199 -13.68 20.81 17.79
N PRO A 200 -14.32 19.63 17.77
CA PRO A 200 -13.69 18.37 18.15
C PRO A 200 -12.56 17.97 17.18
#